data_AF-A0A225B3L2-F1
#
_entry.id   AF-A0A225B3L2-F1
#
_cell.length_a   1.000
_cell.length_b   1.000
_cell.length_c   1.000
_cell.angle_alpha   90.00
_cell.angle_beta   90.00
_cell.angle_gamma   90.00
#
_symmetry.space_group_name_H-M   'P 1'
#
loop_
_entity.id
_entity.type
_entity.pdbx_description
1 polymer ?
#
loop_
_entity_poly.entity_id
_entity_poly.type
_entity_poly.pdbx_seq_one_letter_code
_entity_poly.pdbx_strand_id
1 'polypeptide(L)'
;MKATMLLSPIALGLLSYKYLIHHGVPSSLFYKSDTNDPGPATIASPAANGVSRAVVVNPRALPDAPNGYAPAFDNRTDGATGKGQMGGLQSATYVAALSGGSWALGSIFVNNFTSVAELQANFWNFSSESIFVGPGTMDPVQYWGDITAQVKMKRAAGFVTSSPDFWGRMQGYYFFNASDGGVDLTWSSIAKTQAFQEGVMPLPLVVVDGQYFNQSDELPTPKQPVYEISPWEFGTFDESIYGFAPLEYLGSRFVNGVVPENETCVRGFDNAGFITGTSSDIYNENGRDIAVTLNDSISLLSSNTSEGSAMVELLSNDIQQYLSAVSSNSSRTNGPAAYDPNPFYQYNQDSSPFAHDTRLTVVDGGEDEQNIPLNPLIQRKRNVDIIFAVDSSANAHVIWPNGTAMIATYERTLAGYANDTSFPSIPDANTFVNLGLNNHPTFFGCNITYISNVSEYVTSYNTTARDDMILNGYNIVTQANGTLDSN
;
A
#
# COMPACT_ATOMS: atom_id res chain seq x y z
N MET A 1 12.82 -36.80 16.13
CA MET A 1 12.49 -36.58 17.56
C MET A 1 11.78 -35.24 17.66
N LYS A 2 10.75 -35.07 18.52
CA LYS A 2 10.21 -33.72 18.76
C LYS A 2 11.10 -33.00 19.77
N ALA A 3 11.99 -32.14 19.29
CA ALA A 3 12.70 -31.19 20.13
C ALA A 3 11.83 -29.94 20.27
N THR A 4 11.25 -29.73 21.45
CA THR A 4 10.55 -28.48 21.75
C THR A 4 11.59 -27.39 21.97
N MET A 5 11.96 -26.68 20.90
CA MET A 5 12.78 -25.47 21.02
C MET A 5 11.99 -24.44 21.83
N LEU A 6 12.65 -23.89 22.84
CA LEU A 6 12.18 -22.78 23.66
C LEU A 6 13.27 -21.71 23.58
N LEU A 7 13.24 -20.91 22.52
CA LEU A 7 14.17 -19.80 22.34
C LEU A 7 13.59 -18.52 22.95
N SER A 8 14.44 -17.49 23.05
CA SER A 8 14.03 -16.19 23.56
C SER A 8 13.44 -15.35 22.43
N PRO A 9 12.21 -14.80 22.55
CA PRO A 9 11.58 -13.98 21.51
C PRO A 9 12.40 -12.76 21.04
N ILE A 10 13.40 -12.37 21.84
CA ILE A 10 14.23 -11.18 21.64
C ILE A 10 15.10 -11.27 20.37
N ALA A 11 15.55 -12.47 19.98
CA ALA A 11 16.47 -12.62 18.84
C ALA A 11 15.78 -12.38 17.48
N LEU A 12 14.58 -12.92 17.29
CA LEU A 12 13.82 -12.80 16.04
C LEU A 12 12.93 -11.55 16.03
N GLY A 13 12.42 -11.10 17.18
CA GLY A 13 11.64 -9.85 17.30
C GLY A 13 12.41 -8.56 17.01
N LEU A 14 13.74 -8.62 16.86
CA LEU A 14 14.58 -7.47 16.49
C LEU A 14 14.54 -7.12 14.99
N LEU A 15 13.93 -7.97 14.16
CA LEU A 15 13.84 -7.80 12.69
C LEU A 15 13.10 -6.54 12.21
N SER A 16 12.38 -5.82 13.09
CA SER A 16 11.41 -4.77 12.69
C SER A 16 11.72 -3.37 13.23
N TYR A 17 12.84 -3.14 13.94
CA TYR A 17 12.91 -2.06 14.95
C TYR A 17 13.95 -0.94 14.74
N LYS A 18 14.55 -0.78 13.55
CA LYS A 18 15.49 0.31 13.23
C LYS A 18 15.42 0.71 11.76
N TYR A 19 15.45 2.03 11.50
CA TYR A 19 15.98 2.80 10.33
C TYR A 19 15.12 4.08 10.14
N LEU A 20 15.76 5.26 9.95
CA LEU A 20 15.17 6.58 9.63
C LEU A 20 16.24 7.72 9.75
N ILE A 21 16.72 8.35 8.66
CA ILE A 21 17.54 9.60 8.69
C ILE A 21 17.38 10.50 7.43
N HIS A 22 16.67 11.63 7.57
CA HIS A 22 16.77 13.00 6.98
C HIS A 22 17.23 13.35 5.53
N HIS A 23 16.79 14.56 5.10
CA HIS A 23 16.64 15.05 3.73
C HIS A 23 17.61 16.17 3.27
N GLY A 24 17.54 16.56 1.98
CA GLY A 24 18.08 17.80 1.39
C GLY A 24 17.52 18.13 -0.02
N VAL A 25 17.20 19.40 -0.31
CA VAL A 25 16.42 19.90 -1.49
C VAL A 25 16.82 21.36 -1.82
N PRO A 26 16.40 22.04 -2.93
CA PRO A 26 15.39 21.76 -3.99
C PRO A 26 16.01 21.85 -5.43
N SER A 27 15.43 22.28 -6.58
CA SER A 27 14.15 22.89 -7.04
C SER A 27 13.98 22.86 -8.59
N SER A 28 12.78 23.21 -9.10
CA SER A 28 12.46 23.89 -10.40
C SER A 28 12.46 23.11 -11.74
N LEU A 29 11.56 23.35 -12.74
CA LEU A 29 10.26 24.10 -12.81
C LEU A 29 9.46 23.82 -14.15
N PHE A 30 8.11 23.76 -14.07
CA PHE A 30 7.04 23.89 -15.14
C PHE A 30 6.93 22.86 -16.31
N TYR A 31 5.78 22.42 -16.90
CA TYR A 31 4.37 22.88 -17.21
C TYR A 31 4.14 23.57 -18.60
N LYS A 32 3.04 23.40 -19.39
CA LYS A 32 1.91 22.42 -19.54
C LYS A 32 1.08 22.73 -20.84
N SER A 33 0.06 21.93 -21.26
CA SER A 33 -0.92 22.29 -22.34
C SER A 33 -2.32 21.60 -22.25
N ASP A 34 -3.30 22.09 -23.03
CA ASP A 34 -4.76 21.93 -22.78
C ASP A 34 -5.60 21.09 -23.78
N THR A 35 -6.73 20.56 -23.26
CA THR A 35 -8.05 20.25 -23.87
C THR A 35 -8.24 20.00 -25.39
N ASN A 36 -8.93 18.90 -25.77
CA ASN A 36 -10.37 18.90 -26.16
C ASN A 36 -10.90 17.55 -26.76
N ASP A 37 -11.99 17.04 -26.19
CA ASP A 37 -13.10 16.27 -26.82
C ASP A 37 -12.83 14.81 -27.36
N PRO A 38 -13.85 13.96 -27.67
CA PRO A 38 -14.40 13.08 -26.62
C PRO A 38 -14.72 11.59 -26.97
N GLY A 39 -14.55 10.69 -25.99
CA GLY A 39 -15.27 9.41 -25.83
C GLY A 39 -14.98 8.28 -26.85
N PRO A 40 -15.69 7.13 -26.78
CA PRO A 40 -16.71 6.67 -25.81
C PRO A 40 -16.13 5.54 -24.89
N ALA A 41 -16.86 4.81 -24.03
CA ALA A 41 -18.29 4.70 -23.75
C ALA A 41 -18.56 4.44 -22.26
N THR A 42 -19.71 4.87 -21.74
CA THR A 42 -20.12 4.69 -20.34
C THR A 42 -21.05 3.49 -20.12
N ILE A 43 -20.78 2.70 -19.08
CA ILE A 43 -21.76 1.80 -18.45
C ILE A 43 -22.34 2.53 -17.24
N ALA A 44 -23.65 2.80 -17.25
CA ALA A 44 -24.32 3.50 -16.16
C ALA A 44 -24.80 2.52 -15.07
N SER A 45 -24.31 2.70 -13.83
CA SER A 45 -24.86 2.04 -12.64
C SER A 45 -25.92 2.95 -11.98
N PRO A 46 -27.11 2.45 -11.63
CA PRO A 46 -28.19 3.26 -11.07
C PRO A 46 -28.04 3.49 -9.55
N ALA A 47 -27.08 4.34 -9.16
CA ALA A 47 -26.91 4.82 -7.80
C ALA A 47 -27.12 6.35 -7.72
N ALA A 48 -28.38 6.78 -7.63
CA ALA A 48 -28.72 8.18 -7.40
C ALA A 48 -28.79 8.48 -5.89
N ASN A 49 -28.20 9.61 -5.48
CA ASN A 49 -28.30 10.20 -4.14
C ASN A 49 -27.88 9.26 -2.99
N GLY A 50 -26.65 8.72 -3.03
CA GLY A 50 -26.00 8.07 -1.90
C GLY A 50 -24.65 8.72 -1.59
N VAL A 51 -24.31 8.85 -0.30
CA VAL A 51 -23.00 9.36 0.16
C VAL A 51 -21.93 8.29 -0.04
N SER A 52 -20.91 8.60 -0.83
CA SER A 52 -19.77 7.72 -1.13
C SER A 52 -18.77 7.73 0.03
N ARG A 53 -18.67 6.59 0.72
CA ARG A 53 -17.78 6.43 1.88
C ARG A 53 -16.60 5.53 1.53
N ALA A 54 -15.40 5.89 1.98
CA ALA A 54 -14.22 5.05 1.89
C ALA A 54 -13.61 4.79 3.28
N VAL A 55 -13.07 3.59 3.47
CA VAL A 55 -12.38 3.20 4.71
C VAL A 55 -10.91 2.94 4.37
N VAL A 56 -9.99 3.45 5.18
CA VAL A 56 -8.57 3.13 5.09
C VAL A 56 -8.21 2.25 6.27
N VAL A 57 -7.46 1.18 6.01
CA VAL A 57 -6.98 0.27 7.06
C VAL A 57 -5.46 0.23 7.02
N ASN A 58 -4.84 0.71 8.09
CA ASN A 58 -3.39 0.80 8.25
C ASN A 58 -2.93 -0.02 9.46
N PRO A 59 -2.36 -1.20 9.18
CA PRO A 59 -1.24 -1.71 9.95
C PRO A 59 0.10 -1.63 9.23
N ARG A 60 1.17 -1.43 10.02
CA ARG A 60 2.55 -1.74 9.61
C ARG A 60 2.76 -3.27 9.61
N ALA A 61 3.90 -3.74 9.09
CA ALA A 61 4.25 -5.15 9.01
C ALA A 61 4.17 -5.91 10.36
N LEU A 62 4.00 -7.24 10.28
CA LEU A 62 3.98 -8.26 11.35
C LEU A 62 3.23 -7.92 12.66
N PRO A 63 3.81 -7.28 13.70
CA PRO A 63 3.11 -6.98 14.96
C PRO A 63 1.71 -6.37 14.82
N ASP A 64 1.45 -5.55 13.78
CA ASP A 64 0.16 -4.90 13.59
C ASP A 64 -0.77 -5.59 12.57
N ALA A 65 -0.29 -6.58 11.81
CA ALA A 65 -1.04 -7.16 10.68
C ALA A 65 -2.45 -7.70 11.01
N PRO A 66 -2.76 -8.17 12.25
CA PRO A 66 -4.12 -8.48 12.70
C PRO A 66 -4.69 -7.44 13.67
N ASN A 67 -4.44 -6.14 13.48
CA ASN A 67 -4.89 -5.10 14.41
C ASN A 67 -6.43 -4.90 14.44
N GLY A 68 -6.93 -4.46 15.60
CA GLY A 68 -8.36 -4.48 15.94
C GLY A 68 -9.27 -3.52 15.17
N TYR A 69 -8.72 -2.71 14.25
CA TYR A 69 -9.51 -1.76 13.47
C TYR A 69 -10.44 -2.45 12.48
N ALA A 70 -9.94 -3.44 11.72
CA ALA A 70 -10.77 -4.17 10.76
C ALA A 70 -11.99 -4.85 11.41
N PRO A 71 -11.88 -5.56 12.55
CA PRO A 71 -13.05 -5.99 13.33
C PRO A 71 -14.01 -4.88 13.73
N ALA A 72 -13.52 -3.71 14.16
CA ALA A 72 -14.35 -2.60 14.63
C ALA A 72 -15.14 -1.90 13.50
N PHE A 73 -14.62 -1.93 12.27
CA PHE A 73 -15.33 -1.48 11.07
C PHE A 73 -16.23 -2.57 10.47
N ASP A 74 -15.92 -3.86 10.61
CA ASP A 74 -16.69 -4.97 10.05
C ASP A 74 -18.00 -5.23 10.83
N ASN A 75 -19.16 -5.01 10.21
CA ASN A 75 -20.47 -5.19 10.86
C ASN A 75 -20.83 -6.65 11.17
N ARG A 76 -20.01 -7.60 10.68
CA ARG A 76 -20.12 -9.04 10.96
C ARG A 76 -19.42 -9.43 12.27
N THR A 77 -18.65 -8.51 12.86
CA THR A 77 -18.08 -8.68 14.20
C THR A 77 -19.15 -8.45 15.27
N ASP A 78 -19.31 -9.40 16.19
CA ASP A 78 -20.29 -9.30 17.28
C ASP A 78 -20.14 -7.99 18.06
N GLY A 79 -21.21 -7.19 18.07
CA GLY A 79 -21.28 -5.91 18.78
C GLY A 79 -20.72 -4.69 18.04
N ALA A 80 -20.10 -4.83 16.85
CA ALA A 80 -19.49 -3.71 16.11
C ALA A 80 -20.49 -2.67 15.55
N THR A 81 -21.80 -2.93 15.65
CA THR A 81 -22.88 -1.97 15.36
C THR A 81 -23.47 -1.31 16.63
N GLY A 82 -22.88 -1.57 17.80
CA GLY A 82 -23.30 -0.99 19.07
C GLY A 82 -22.98 0.51 19.21
N LYS A 83 -23.57 1.16 20.21
CA LYS A 83 -23.33 2.59 20.47
C LYS A 83 -21.85 2.85 20.77
N GLY A 84 -21.19 3.62 19.90
CA GLY A 84 -19.76 3.94 20.00
C GLY A 84 -18.84 2.98 19.24
N GLN A 85 -19.39 2.10 18.41
CA GLN A 85 -18.67 1.26 17.45
C GLN A 85 -18.91 1.77 16.01
N MET A 86 -18.09 1.33 15.05
CA MET A 86 -18.14 1.87 13.68
C MET A 86 -19.03 1.04 12.74
N GLY A 87 -18.78 -0.27 12.60
CA GLY A 87 -19.63 -1.18 11.81
C GLY A 87 -19.90 -0.75 10.36
N GLY A 88 -19.01 0.06 9.78
CA GLY A 88 -19.21 0.78 8.53
C GLY A 88 -18.58 0.15 7.28
N LEU A 89 -17.84 -0.96 7.37
CA LEU A 89 -17.10 -1.58 6.26
C LEU A 89 -18.04 -1.96 5.10
N GLN A 90 -19.19 -2.53 5.41
CA GLN A 90 -20.25 -2.90 4.46
C GLN A 90 -21.06 -1.68 3.94
N SER A 91 -20.73 -0.46 4.40
CA SER A 91 -21.24 0.80 3.84
C SER A 91 -20.16 1.59 3.07
N ALA A 92 -18.96 1.01 2.91
CA ALA A 92 -17.89 1.60 2.11
C ALA A 92 -18.03 1.22 0.63
N THR A 93 -17.54 2.09 -0.24
CA THR A 93 -17.36 1.84 -1.69
C THR A 93 -15.94 1.34 -1.98
N TYR A 94 -14.96 1.78 -1.19
CA TYR A 94 -13.54 1.50 -1.36
C TYR A 94 -12.88 1.15 -0.02
N VAL A 95 -11.91 0.23 -0.06
CA VAL A 95 -10.98 -0.03 1.04
C VAL A 95 -9.54 0.00 0.52
N ALA A 96 -8.74 0.94 1.02
CA ALA A 96 -7.34 1.09 0.62
C ALA A 96 -6.38 0.61 1.71
N ALA A 97 -5.29 -0.07 1.31
CA ALA A 97 -4.23 -0.57 2.17
C ALA A 97 -2.84 -0.53 1.49
N LEU A 98 -1.78 -0.47 2.30
CA LEU A 98 -0.37 -0.61 1.93
C LEU A 98 0.37 -1.41 3.02
N SER A 99 1.63 -1.79 2.79
CA SER A 99 2.50 -2.47 3.76
C SER A 99 1.79 -3.66 4.45
N GLY A 100 1.90 -3.80 5.77
CA GLY A 100 1.18 -4.83 6.54
C GLY A 100 -0.34 -4.82 6.37
N GLY A 101 -0.93 -3.66 6.04
CA GLY A 101 -2.35 -3.53 5.70
C GLY A 101 -2.73 -4.29 4.43
N SER A 102 -1.83 -4.43 3.47
CA SER A 102 -2.07 -5.26 2.29
C SER A 102 -2.29 -6.73 2.66
N TRP A 103 -1.68 -7.21 3.77
CA TRP A 103 -1.84 -8.60 4.23
C TRP A 103 -3.21 -8.81 4.86
N ALA A 104 -3.66 -7.86 5.69
CA ALA A 104 -5.01 -7.87 6.27
C ALA A 104 -6.07 -7.80 5.18
N LEU A 105 -5.89 -6.89 4.21
CA LEU A 105 -6.77 -6.74 3.05
C LEU A 105 -6.80 -8.01 2.19
N GLY A 106 -5.64 -8.56 1.85
CA GLY A 106 -5.54 -9.82 1.11
C GLY A 106 -6.18 -10.98 1.87
N SER A 107 -5.91 -11.12 3.17
CA SER A 107 -6.46 -12.21 3.99
C SER A 107 -7.98 -12.15 4.15
N ILE A 108 -8.57 -10.95 4.17
CA ILE A 108 -10.02 -10.81 4.12
C ILE A 108 -10.53 -11.18 2.73
N PHE A 109 -10.08 -10.48 1.68
CA PHE A 109 -10.73 -10.51 0.37
C PHE A 109 -10.42 -11.78 -0.45
N VAL A 110 -9.16 -12.24 -0.46
CA VAL A 110 -8.73 -13.44 -1.21
C VAL A 110 -9.33 -14.71 -0.60
N ASN A 111 -9.53 -14.75 0.71
CA ASN A 111 -10.31 -15.79 1.38
C ASN A 111 -11.83 -15.55 1.25
N ASN A 112 -12.31 -15.25 0.04
CA ASN A 112 -13.73 -15.03 -0.28
C ASN A 112 -14.44 -14.01 0.65
N PHE A 113 -13.77 -12.90 0.98
CA PHE A 113 -14.25 -11.87 1.92
C PHE A 113 -14.59 -12.41 3.32
N THR A 114 -13.86 -13.41 3.84
CA THR A 114 -14.09 -13.96 5.20
C THR A 114 -13.93 -12.87 6.29
N SER A 115 -14.72 -12.92 7.35
CA SER A 115 -14.65 -11.97 8.47
C SER A 115 -13.38 -12.15 9.30
N VAL A 116 -12.87 -11.09 9.91
CA VAL A 116 -11.66 -11.17 10.75
C VAL A 116 -11.85 -12.10 11.95
N ALA A 117 -13.05 -12.12 12.55
CA ALA A 117 -13.37 -13.04 13.65
C ALA A 117 -13.29 -14.52 13.22
N GLU A 118 -13.71 -14.83 12.00
CA GLU A 118 -13.68 -16.20 11.45
C GLU A 118 -12.29 -16.63 10.99
N LEU A 119 -11.49 -15.69 10.43
CA LEU A 119 -10.06 -15.89 10.18
C LEU A 119 -9.30 -16.17 11.49
N GLN A 120 -9.53 -15.36 12.52
CA GLN A 120 -8.92 -15.51 13.85
C GLN A 120 -9.31 -16.84 14.52
N ALA A 121 -10.55 -17.30 14.35
CA ALA A 121 -11.03 -18.53 14.98
C ALA A 121 -10.53 -19.81 14.30
N ASN A 122 -10.28 -19.80 12.98
CA ASN A 122 -10.11 -21.03 12.19
C ASN A 122 -8.80 -21.14 11.40
N PHE A 123 -8.07 -20.03 11.16
CA PHE A 123 -6.96 -20.03 10.20
C PHE A 123 -5.71 -19.24 10.66
N TRP A 124 -5.87 -18.00 11.14
CA TRP A 124 -4.75 -17.15 11.55
C TRP A 124 -3.99 -17.75 12.75
N ASN A 125 -2.81 -18.32 12.48
CA ASN A 125 -1.95 -18.90 13.50
C ASN A 125 -0.57 -18.27 13.51
N PHE A 126 -0.42 -17.17 14.26
CA PHE A 126 0.84 -16.46 14.45
C PHE A 126 1.67 -17.01 15.63
N SER A 127 1.56 -18.31 15.96
CA SER A 127 2.29 -18.94 17.08
C SER A 127 3.75 -19.31 16.78
N SER A 128 4.26 -18.97 15.59
CA SER A 128 5.67 -19.22 15.22
C SER A 128 6.55 -18.06 15.70
N GLU A 129 7.81 -18.33 16.05
CA GLU A 129 8.75 -17.29 16.49
C GLU A 129 9.11 -16.29 15.37
N SER A 130 8.94 -16.68 14.10
CA SER A 130 9.08 -15.80 12.94
C SER A 130 8.41 -16.39 11.70
N ILE A 131 7.91 -15.52 10.82
CA ILE A 131 7.44 -15.89 9.47
C ILE A 131 8.54 -16.57 8.63
N PHE A 132 9.82 -16.24 8.87
CA PHE A 132 10.97 -16.88 8.22
C PHE A 132 11.23 -18.32 8.69
N VAL A 133 10.69 -18.75 9.84
CA VAL A 133 10.75 -20.15 10.29
C VAL A 133 9.60 -20.98 9.68
N GLY A 134 8.58 -20.31 9.14
CA GLY A 134 7.36 -20.93 8.63
C GLY A 134 6.35 -21.27 9.73
N PRO A 135 5.13 -21.69 9.36
CA PRO A 135 4.07 -22.01 10.32
C PRO A 135 4.48 -23.17 11.23
N GLY A 136 4.11 -23.13 12.51
CA GLY A 136 4.43 -24.19 13.49
C GLY A 136 3.80 -25.58 13.23
N THR A 137 3.05 -25.71 12.12
CA THR A 137 2.50 -26.95 11.57
C THR A 137 3.38 -27.59 10.49
N MET A 138 4.43 -26.90 10.02
CA MET A 138 5.30 -27.28 8.90
C MET A 138 6.75 -27.45 9.38
N ASP A 139 7.56 -28.19 8.61
CA ASP A 139 9.01 -28.24 8.82
C ASP A 139 9.68 -27.02 8.14
N PRO A 140 10.60 -26.28 8.79
CA PRO A 140 11.21 -25.08 8.21
C PRO A 140 11.99 -25.34 6.91
N VAL A 141 12.65 -26.50 6.79
CA VAL A 141 13.42 -26.86 5.59
C VAL A 141 12.48 -27.20 4.44
N GLN A 142 11.35 -27.87 4.74
CA GLN A 142 10.29 -28.08 3.75
C GLN A 142 9.65 -26.75 3.31
N TYR A 143 9.30 -25.89 4.25
CA TYR A 143 8.69 -24.57 4.00
C TYR A 143 9.52 -23.73 3.03
N TRP A 144 10.81 -23.56 3.31
CA TRP A 144 11.71 -22.86 2.39
C TRP A 144 11.92 -23.61 1.08
N GLY A 145 11.97 -24.95 1.09
CA GLY A 145 12.10 -25.76 -0.11
C GLY A 145 10.94 -25.59 -1.08
N ASP A 146 9.71 -25.61 -0.57
CA ASP A 146 8.47 -25.46 -1.34
C ASP A 146 8.37 -24.03 -1.92
N ILE A 147 8.64 -22.99 -1.12
CA ILE A 147 8.72 -21.59 -1.59
C ILE A 147 9.80 -21.44 -2.68
N THR A 148 10.98 -22.01 -2.45
CA THR A 148 12.13 -21.95 -3.37
C THR A 148 11.82 -22.65 -4.69
N ALA A 149 11.06 -23.74 -4.68
CA ALA A 149 10.58 -24.39 -5.89
C ALA A 149 9.56 -23.50 -6.64
N GLN A 150 8.61 -22.90 -5.93
CA GLN A 150 7.61 -21.99 -6.51
C GLN A 150 8.25 -20.77 -7.20
N VAL A 151 9.18 -20.08 -6.54
CA VAL A 151 9.89 -18.93 -7.12
C VAL A 151 10.77 -19.36 -8.31
N LYS A 152 11.41 -20.54 -8.24
CA LYS A 152 12.14 -21.11 -9.39
C LYS A 152 11.23 -21.43 -10.58
N MET A 153 9.96 -21.78 -10.37
CA MET A 153 9.00 -21.95 -11.47
C MET A 153 8.65 -20.62 -12.15
N LYS A 154 8.42 -19.54 -11.40
CA LYS A 154 8.23 -18.19 -11.99
C LYS A 154 9.45 -17.76 -12.81
N ARG A 155 10.67 -17.97 -12.29
CA ARG A 155 11.92 -17.69 -13.04
C ARG A 155 12.08 -18.58 -14.28
N ALA A 156 11.69 -19.86 -14.20
CA ALA A 156 11.73 -20.78 -15.35
C ALA A 156 10.70 -20.44 -16.44
N ALA A 157 9.61 -19.77 -16.09
CA ALA A 157 8.63 -19.22 -17.04
C ALA A 157 9.12 -17.91 -17.72
N GLY A 158 10.32 -17.42 -17.39
CA GLY A 158 10.97 -16.28 -18.05
C GLY A 158 10.93 -14.97 -17.26
N PHE A 159 10.23 -14.92 -16.13
CA PHE A 159 10.08 -13.70 -15.33
C PHE A 159 11.28 -13.43 -14.42
N VAL A 160 11.53 -12.16 -14.13
CA VAL A 160 12.49 -11.76 -13.09
C VAL A 160 11.89 -12.09 -11.71
N THR A 161 12.75 -12.57 -10.79
CA THR A 161 12.37 -12.92 -9.42
C THR A 161 13.25 -12.23 -8.37
N SER A 162 12.64 -11.89 -7.25
CA SER A 162 13.03 -10.85 -6.28
C SER A 162 12.53 -11.16 -4.86
N SER A 163 12.77 -10.27 -3.89
CA SER A 163 12.36 -10.43 -2.49
C SER A 163 10.83 -10.49 -2.34
N PRO A 164 10.01 -9.68 -3.03
CA PRO A 164 8.55 -9.80 -3.07
C PRO A 164 8.01 -11.15 -3.52
N ASP A 165 8.77 -11.91 -4.33
CA ASP A 165 8.38 -13.27 -4.70
C ASP A 165 8.47 -14.22 -3.50
N PHE A 166 9.60 -14.22 -2.79
CA PHE A 166 9.78 -14.99 -1.54
C PHE A 166 8.83 -14.51 -0.45
N TRP A 167 8.80 -13.20 -0.22
CA TRP A 167 8.02 -12.55 0.82
C TRP A 167 6.53 -12.78 0.63
N GLY A 168 6.05 -12.64 -0.60
CA GLY A 168 4.68 -12.93 -0.99
C GLY A 168 4.28 -14.40 -0.80
N ARG A 169 5.18 -15.36 -1.07
CA ARG A 169 4.90 -16.76 -0.73
C ARG A 169 4.85 -16.97 0.78
N MET A 170 5.78 -16.41 1.55
CA MET A 170 5.80 -16.50 3.02
C MET A 170 4.50 -15.97 3.65
N GLN A 171 4.06 -14.78 3.24
CA GLN A 171 2.77 -14.21 3.65
C GLN A 171 1.62 -15.16 3.32
N GLY A 172 1.65 -15.78 2.13
CA GLY A 172 0.59 -16.69 1.68
C GLY A 172 0.30 -17.85 2.65
N TYR A 173 1.33 -18.44 3.27
CA TYR A 173 1.16 -19.51 4.26
C TYR A 173 0.50 -19.08 5.58
N TYR A 174 0.42 -17.77 5.86
CA TYR A 174 -0.19 -17.20 7.07
C TYR A 174 -1.49 -16.44 6.80
N PHE A 175 -1.69 -15.94 5.57
CA PHE A 175 -2.78 -15.04 5.22
C PHE A 175 -3.75 -15.60 4.17
N PHE A 176 -3.40 -16.62 3.39
CA PHE A 176 -4.33 -17.27 2.44
C PHE A 176 -4.65 -18.72 2.85
N ASN A 177 -5.92 -19.02 3.07
CA ASN A 177 -6.42 -20.32 3.53
C ASN A 177 -6.56 -21.31 2.36
N ALA A 178 -5.42 -21.66 1.76
CA ALA A 178 -5.30 -22.56 0.62
C ALA A 178 -4.01 -23.39 0.71
N SER A 179 -3.91 -24.46 -0.08
CA SER A 179 -2.68 -25.26 -0.16
C SER A 179 -1.50 -24.41 -0.64
N ASP A 180 -0.31 -24.76 -0.18
CA ASP A 180 0.97 -24.21 -0.65
C ASP A 180 1.08 -22.67 -0.50
N GLY A 181 0.31 -22.11 0.44
CA GLY A 181 0.18 -20.67 0.68
C GLY A 181 -0.61 -19.92 -0.39
N GLY A 182 -1.52 -20.58 -1.12
CA GLY A 182 -2.29 -19.97 -2.21
C GLY A 182 -1.43 -19.60 -3.42
N VAL A 183 -0.74 -20.59 -4.01
CA VAL A 183 0.13 -20.37 -5.18
C VAL A 183 -0.67 -20.02 -6.45
N ASP A 184 -1.88 -20.56 -6.61
CA ASP A 184 -2.76 -20.30 -7.75
C ASP A 184 -3.74 -19.13 -7.52
N LEU A 185 -3.71 -18.49 -6.34
CA LEU A 185 -4.62 -17.39 -6.00
C LEU A 185 -4.09 -16.08 -6.58
N THR A 186 -4.90 -15.39 -7.38
CA THR A 186 -4.53 -14.12 -8.01
C THR A 186 -5.37 -12.97 -7.47
N TRP A 187 -4.87 -11.74 -7.47
CA TRP A 187 -5.65 -10.58 -7.03
C TRP A 187 -6.82 -10.28 -7.99
N SER A 188 -6.65 -10.54 -9.30
CA SER A 188 -7.76 -10.52 -10.27
C SER A 188 -8.81 -11.63 -10.08
N SER A 189 -8.56 -12.63 -9.22
CA SER A 189 -9.58 -13.64 -8.89
C SER A 189 -10.69 -13.11 -8.00
N ILE A 190 -10.44 -12.02 -7.24
CA ILE A 190 -11.45 -11.33 -6.43
C ILE A 190 -12.64 -10.89 -7.31
N ALA A 191 -12.36 -10.35 -8.52
CA ALA A 191 -13.38 -9.94 -9.49
C ALA A 191 -14.27 -11.08 -10.03
N LYS A 192 -13.87 -12.34 -9.79
CA LYS A 192 -14.57 -13.55 -10.23
C LYS A 192 -15.41 -14.18 -9.11
N THR A 193 -15.38 -13.61 -7.90
CA THR A 193 -16.20 -14.06 -6.77
C THR A 193 -17.62 -13.51 -6.83
N GLN A 194 -18.59 -14.29 -6.35
CA GLN A 194 -20.01 -13.91 -6.35
C GLN A 194 -20.26 -12.62 -5.56
N ALA A 195 -19.74 -12.53 -4.32
CA ALA A 195 -19.95 -11.38 -3.44
C ALA A 195 -19.31 -10.07 -3.97
N PHE A 196 -18.28 -10.15 -4.81
CA PHE A 196 -17.76 -8.96 -5.50
C PHE A 196 -18.68 -8.55 -6.67
N GLN A 197 -19.14 -9.52 -7.47
CA GLN A 197 -20.06 -9.27 -8.59
C GLN A 197 -21.44 -8.77 -8.15
N GLU A 198 -21.87 -9.13 -6.94
CA GLU A 198 -23.09 -8.64 -6.29
C GLU A 198 -22.91 -7.29 -5.56
N GLY A 199 -21.70 -6.74 -5.50
CA GLY A 199 -21.41 -5.48 -4.81
C GLY A 199 -21.47 -5.55 -3.28
N VAL A 200 -21.34 -6.75 -2.69
CA VAL A 200 -21.30 -6.99 -1.24
C VAL A 200 -19.90 -6.68 -0.67
N MET A 201 -18.86 -6.78 -1.51
CA MET A 201 -17.51 -6.32 -1.21
C MET A 201 -17.33 -4.85 -1.63
N PRO A 202 -16.75 -3.97 -0.79
CA PRO A 202 -16.19 -2.71 -1.29
C PRO A 202 -14.97 -3.02 -2.17
N LEU A 203 -14.58 -2.11 -3.08
CA LEU A 203 -13.42 -2.33 -3.95
C LEU A 203 -12.10 -2.33 -3.13
N PRO A 204 -11.34 -3.44 -3.05
CA PRO A 204 -10.06 -3.46 -2.38
C PRO A 204 -8.98 -2.84 -3.27
N LEU A 205 -8.16 -1.96 -2.70
CA LEU A 205 -7.09 -1.24 -3.38
C LEU A 205 -5.79 -1.41 -2.60
N VAL A 206 -4.77 -1.99 -3.23
CA VAL A 206 -3.41 -2.05 -2.69
C VAL A 206 -2.59 -0.92 -3.31
N VAL A 207 -1.78 -0.22 -2.52
CA VAL A 207 -0.90 0.87 -2.98
C VAL A 207 0.55 0.42 -2.98
N VAL A 208 1.29 0.80 -4.03
CA VAL A 208 2.71 0.48 -4.26
C VAL A 208 3.40 1.64 -4.98
N ASP A 209 4.68 1.90 -4.68
CA ASP A 209 5.40 3.03 -5.27
C ASP A 209 6.32 2.59 -6.41
N GLY A 210 6.41 3.39 -7.48
CA GLY A 210 7.42 3.21 -8.52
C GLY A 210 8.80 3.66 -8.05
N GLN A 211 9.86 3.02 -8.54
CA GLN A 211 11.23 3.51 -8.33
C GLN A 211 12.08 3.33 -9.59
N TYR A 212 13.01 4.26 -9.84
CA TYR A 212 13.99 4.12 -10.92
C TYR A 212 14.96 2.98 -10.61
N PHE A 213 15.19 2.07 -11.56
CA PHE A 213 16.02 0.89 -11.31
C PHE A 213 17.46 1.21 -10.86
N ASN A 214 18.02 2.35 -11.30
CA ASN A 214 19.35 2.82 -10.90
C ASN A 214 19.39 3.53 -9.51
N GLN A 215 18.24 3.81 -8.91
CA GLN A 215 18.05 4.44 -7.59
C GLN A 215 17.25 3.53 -6.64
N SER A 216 17.23 2.23 -6.88
CA SER A 216 16.46 1.26 -6.06
C SER A 216 17.06 0.95 -4.69
N ASP A 217 18.14 1.62 -4.33
CA ASP A 217 18.74 1.73 -3.00
C ASP A 217 18.45 3.07 -2.31
N GLU A 218 17.74 3.97 -2.98
CA GLU A 218 17.16 5.21 -2.43
C GLU A 218 15.66 5.01 -2.20
N LEU A 219 15.08 5.71 -1.22
CA LEU A 219 13.62 5.77 -1.06
C LEU A 219 12.98 6.51 -2.26
N PRO A 220 11.71 6.23 -2.62
CA PRO A 220 10.95 7.06 -3.53
C PRO A 220 10.84 8.50 -3.02
N THR A 221 10.50 9.42 -3.92
CA THR A 221 10.18 10.81 -3.58
C THR A 221 8.82 11.15 -4.16
N PRO A 222 8.18 12.29 -3.80
CA PRO A 222 6.90 12.70 -4.38
C PRO A 222 6.85 12.78 -5.92
N LYS A 223 8.00 12.72 -6.62
CA LYS A 223 8.11 12.65 -8.09
C LYS A 223 7.81 11.26 -8.66
N GLN A 224 8.09 10.20 -7.91
CA GLN A 224 7.89 8.82 -8.34
C GLN A 224 6.38 8.52 -8.39
N PRO A 225 5.85 7.87 -9.44
CA PRO A 225 4.42 7.56 -9.52
C PRO A 225 3.96 6.63 -8.39
N VAL A 226 2.85 6.99 -7.74
CA VAL A 226 2.15 6.11 -6.79
C VAL A 226 1.14 5.28 -7.56
N TYR A 227 1.26 3.96 -7.53
CA TYR A 227 0.34 3.05 -8.21
C TYR A 227 -0.70 2.47 -7.26
N GLU A 228 -1.84 2.09 -7.84
CA GLU A 228 -2.88 1.31 -7.20
C GLU A 228 -3.13 -0.02 -7.93
N ILE A 229 -3.55 -1.02 -7.17
CA ILE A 229 -3.82 -2.37 -7.64
C ILE A 229 -5.23 -2.78 -7.20
N SER A 230 -6.17 -2.78 -8.14
CA SER A 230 -7.55 -3.25 -7.94
C SER A 230 -7.74 -4.66 -8.53
N PRO A 231 -8.83 -5.38 -8.23
CA PRO A 231 -9.16 -6.65 -8.88
C PRO A 231 -9.29 -6.62 -10.41
N TRP A 232 -9.27 -5.45 -11.06
CA TRP A 232 -9.34 -5.31 -12.51
C TRP A 232 -8.05 -4.80 -13.15
N GLU A 233 -7.30 -3.93 -12.48
CA GLU A 233 -6.27 -3.10 -13.11
C GLU A 233 -5.14 -2.68 -12.15
N PHE A 234 -3.96 -2.51 -12.73
CA PHE A 234 -2.74 -1.96 -12.13
C PHE A 234 -2.40 -0.65 -12.83
N GLY A 235 -2.29 0.46 -12.11
CA GLY A 235 -2.08 1.77 -12.75
C GLY A 235 -2.00 2.94 -11.80
N THR A 236 -1.97 4.14 -12.36
CA THR A 236 -1.83 5.40 -11.61
C THR A 236 -2.59 6.55 -12.25
N PHE A 237 -3.11 7.44 -11.41
CA PHE A 237 -3.72 8.71 -11.81
C PHE A 237 -2.70 9.86 -11.93
N ASP A 238 -1.44 9.65 -11.59
CA ASP A 238 -0.39 10.66 -11.67
C ASP A 238 -0.13 11.05 -13.15
N GLU A 239 0.00 12.36 -13.44
CA GLU A 239 0.02 12.91 -14.82
C GLU A 239 1.14 12.37 -15.70
N SER A 240 2.23 11.88 -15.10
CA SER A 240 3.39 11.35 -15.82
C SER A 240 3.05 10.09 -16.63
N ILE A 241 2.18 9.22 -16.11
CA ILE A 241 1.78 7.96 -16.77
C ILE A 241 0.31 8.01 -17.16
N TYR A 242 -0.59 8.39 -16.25
CA TYR A 242 -2.04 8.42 -16.44
C TYR A 242 -2.64 7.19 -17.15
N GLY A 243 -2.26 5.99 -16.69
CA GLY A 243 -2.50 4.74 -17.40
C GLY A 243 -2.74 3.57 -16.46
N PHE A 244 -3.55 2.63 -16.94
CA PHE A 244 -3.97 1.42 -16.24
C PHE A 244 -3.88 0.22 -17.17
N ALA A 245 -3.26 -0.86 -16.70
CA ALA A 245 -3.13 -2.12 -17.42
C ALA A 245 -4.02 -3.20 -16.78
N PRO A 246 -4.69 -4.06 -17.56
CA PRO A 246 -5.63 -5.04 -17.03
C PRO A 246 -4.89 -6.12 -16.22
N LEU A 247 -5.21 -6.25 -14.95
CA LEU A 247 -4.42 -7.00 -13.96
C LEU A 247 -4.33 -8.50 -14.27
N GLU A 248 -5.43 -9.11 -14.75
CA GLU A 248 -5.42 -10.52 -15.20
C GLU A 248 -4.32 -10.78 -16.24
N TYR A 249 -3.91 -9.76 -17.00
CA TYR A 249 -2.91 -9.86 -18.07
C TYR A 249 -1.58 -9.16 -17.75
N LEU A 250 -1.33 -8.77 -16.51
CA LEU A 250 -0.20 -7.91 -16.11
C LEU A 250 1.18 -8.41 -16.56
N GLY A 251 1.41 -9.72 -16.60
CA GLY A 251 2.67 -10.32 -17.08
C GLY A 251 2.84 -10.36 -18.61
N SER A 252 1.92 -9.78 -19.38
CA SER A 252 1.96 -9.77 -20.85
C SER A 252 2.89 -8.67 -21.37
N ARG A 253 3.55 -8.89 -22.52
CA ARG A 253 4.38 -7.86 -23.15
C ARG A 253 3.51 -6.76 -23.78
N PHE A 254 3.20 -5.71 -23.02
CA PHE A 254 2.63 -4.49 -23.58
C PHE A 254 3.71 -3.66 -24.30
N VAL A 255 3.31 -2.99 -25.38
CA VAL A 255 4.11 -1.99 -26.12
C VAL A 255 3.16 -0.88 -26.54
N ASN A 256 3.38 0.34 -26.05
CA ASN A 256 2.51 1.50 -26.30
C ASN A 256 1.02 1.22 -25.98
N GLY A 257 0.76 0.61 -24.81
CA GLY A 257 -0.59 0.32 -24.31
C GLY A 257 -1.32 -0.88 -24.94
N VAL A 258 -0.70 -1.60 -25.90
CA VAL A 258 -1.29 -2.80 -26.52
C VAL A 258 -0.36 -4.00 -26.42
N VAL A 259 -0.92 -5.22 -26.38
CA VAL A 259 -0.15 -6.45 -26.60
C VAL A 259 0.01 -6.65 -28.12
N PRO A 260 1.23 -6.78 -28.67
CA PRO A 260 1.44 -6.99 -30.09
C PRO A 260 0.81 -8.29 -30.62
N GLU A 261 0.38 -8.30 -31.89
CA GLU A 261 -0.29 -9.46 -32.53
C GLU A 261 0.53 -10.76 -32.53
N ASN A 262 1.86 -10.67 -32.36
CA ASN A 262 2.79 -11.78 -32.31
C ASN A 262 3.10 -12.29 -30.88
N GLU A 263 2.53 -11.67 -29.84
CA GLU A 263 2.76 -11.99 -28.43
C GLU A 263 1.54 -12.70 -27.82
N THR A 264 1.75 -13.51 -26.79
CA THR A 264 0.67 -14.20 -26.06
C THR A 264 0.35 -13.51 -24.76
N CYS A 265 -0.94 -13.28 -24.49
CA CYS A 265 -1.39 -12.78 -23.18
C CYS A 265 -1.06 -13.79 -22.06
N VAL A 266 -0.34 -13.34 -21.05
CA VAL A 266 0.04 -14.12 -19.85
C VAL A 266 -1.00 -13.88 -18.76
N ARG A 267 -1.31 -14.89 -17.94
CA ARG A 267 -2.14 -14.76 -16.73
C ARG A 267 -1.45 -15.33 -15.50
N GLY A 268 -1.86 -14.90 -14.31
CA GLY A 268 -1.35 -15.43 -13.03
C GLY A 268 -0.04 -14.81 -12.55
N PHE A 269 0.48 -13.81 -13.25
CA PHE A 269 1.57 -12.97 -12.76
C PHE A 269 1.14 -12.18 -11.50
N ASP A 270 -0.14 -11.81 -11.43
CA ASP A 270 -0.81 -11.13 -10.34
C ASP A 270 -1.16 -12.06 -9.15
N ASN A 271 -0.28 -13.02 -8.82
CA ASN A 271 -0.42 -13.85 -7.63
C ASN A 271 -0.66 -12.96 -6.39
N ALA A 272 -1.69 -13.27 -5.60
CA ALA A 272 -2.12 -12.43 -4.49
C ALA A 272 -0.99 -12.18 -3.48
N GLY A 273 -0.13 -13.17 -3.26
CA GLY A 273 1.08 -13.04 -2.45
C GLY A 273 2.12 -12.12 -3.08
N PHE A 274 2.37 -12.19 -4.39
CA PHE A 274 3.28 -11.25 -5.06
C PHE A 274 2.75 -9.80 -5.01
N ILE A 275 1.43 -9.60 -5.05
CA ILE A 275 0.79 -8.28 -4.91
C ILE A 275 0.96 -7.72 -3.50
N THR A 276 0.59 -8.47 -2.45
CA THR A 276 0.79 -8.02 -1.05
C THR A 276 2.28 -7.93 -0.71
N GLY A 277 3.09 -8.88 -1.20
CA GLY A 277 4.54 -8.90 -1.10
C GLY A 277 5.23 -7.70 -1.75
N THR A 278 4.75 -7.22 -2.91
CA THR A 278 5.24 -5.96 -3.51
C THR A 278 4.95 -4.79 -2.57
N SER A 279 3.70 -4.69 -2.10
CA SER A 279 3.23 -3.59 -1.27
C SER A 279 3.84 -3.53 0.12
N SER A 280 4.66 -4.52 0.51
CA SER A 280 5.14 -4.69 1.89
C SER A 280 6.56 -5.23 2.02
N ASP A 281 7.29 -5.32 0.90
CA ASP A 281 8.72 -5.62 0.95
C ASP A 281 9.44 -4.38 1.45
N ILE A 282 9.87 -4.45 2.71
CA ILE A 282 10.75 -3.48 3.37
C ILE A 282 12.21 -3.98 3.39
N TYR A 283 12.50 -5.11 2.73
CA TYR A 283 13.84 -5.71 2.73
C TYR A 283 14.74 -5.14 1.63
N ASN A 284 14.16 -4.46 0.64
CA ASN A 284 14.81 -3.58 -0.33
C ASN A 284 15.42 -2.30 0.30
N GLU A 285 14.83 -1.77 1.37
CA GLU A 285 15.18 -0.46 1.96
C GLU A 285 16.71 -0.29 2.11
N ASN A 286 17.25 0.87 1.69
CA ASN A 286 18.69 1.17 1.70
C ASN A 286 19.53 0.22 0.81
N GLY A 287 18.95 -0.37 -0.24
CA GLY A 287 19.63 -1.22 -1.21
C GLY A 287 19.87 -2.66 -0.75
N ARG A 288 19.08 -3.11 0.22
CA ARG A 288 19.18 -4.42 0.88
C ARG A 288 18.36 -5.48 0.14
N ASP A 289 18.38 -6.70 0.67
CA ASP A 289 17.41 -7.74 0.34
C ASP A 289 17.23 -8.72 1.51
N ILE A 290 16.41 -9.77 1.32
CA ILE A 290 16.19 -10.84 2.32
C ILE A 290 17.51 -11.50 2.76
N ALA A 291 18.48 -11.73 1.87
CA ALA A 291 19.75 -12.35 2.26
C ALA A 291 20.58 -11.44 3.17
N VAL A 292 20.57 -10.11 2.98
CA VAL A 292 21.22 -9.17 3.91
C VAL A 292 20.57 -9.28 5.29
N THR A 293 19.23 -9.32 5.35
CA THR A 293 18.46 -9.41 6.59
C THR A 293 18.64 -10.73 7.35
N LEU A 294 18.79 -11.85 6.63
CA LEU A 294 19.14 -13.14 7.24
C LEU A 294 20.61 -13.18 7.72
N ASN A 295 21.55 -12.52 7.02
CA ASN A 295 22.94 -12.39 7.48
C ASN A 295 23.05 -11.52 8.76
N ASP A 296 22.32 -10.41 8.82
CA ASP A 296 22.23 -9.60 10.04
C ASP A 296 21.67 -10.43 11.21
N SER A 297 20.64 -11.27 10.95
CA SER A 297 20.07 -12.17 11.95
C SER A 297 21.10 -13.19 12.45
N ILE A 298 21.88 -13.81 11.55
CA ILE A 298 23.00 -14.71 11.90
C ILE A 298 24.02 -14.00 12.80
N SER A 299 24.33 -12.72 12.54
CA SER A 299 25.30 -11.95 13.33
C SER A 299 24.89 -11.72 14.78
N LEU A 300 23.59 -11.84 15.11
CA LEU A 300 23.04 -11.68 16.46
C LEU A 300 22.96 -13.00 17.24
N LEU A 301 23.20 -14.15 16.60
CA LEU A 301 23.08 -15.48 17.21
C LEU A 301 24.36 -15.93 17.91
N SER A 302 24.21 -16.56 19.08
CA SER A 302 25.33 -17.17 19.80
C SER A 302 25.58 -18.59 19.30
N SER A 303 26.50 -18.76 18.35
CA SER A 303 26.97 -20.06 17.85
C SER A 303 27.72 -20.92 18.89
N ASN A 304 27.83 -20.45 20.14
CA ASN A 304 28.40 -21.21 21.26
C ASN A 304 27.39 -22.15 21.94
N THR A 305 26.11 -22.17 21.53
CA THR A 305 25.14 -23.19 21.95
C THR A 305 24.70 -24.06 20.78
N SER A 306 24.16 -25.25 21.08
CA SER A 306 23.67 -26.19 20.07
C SER A 306 22.49 -25.60 19.29
N GLU A 307 21.61 -24.87 19.96
CA GLU A 307 20.43 -24.23 19.41
C GLU A 307 20.81 -23.06 18.49
N GLY A 308 21.76 -22.22 18.94
CA GLY A 308 22.30 -21.14 18.13
C GLY A 308 23.08 -21.65 16.91
N SER A 309 23.84 -22.75 17.05
CA SER A 309 24.51 -23.41 15.93
C SER A 309 23.52 -23.91 14.88
N ALA A 310 22.46 -24.62 15.31
CA ALA A 310 21.43 -25.14 14.42
C ALA A 310 20.64 -24.01 13.71
N MET A 311 20.36 -22.91 14.40
CA MET A 311 19.70 -21.75 13.79
C MET A 311 20.61 -21.04 12.77
N VAL A 312 21.92 -20.93 13.04
CA VAL A 312 22.89 -20.40 12.06
C VAL A 312 22.99 -21.31 10.84
N GLU A 313 22.96 -22.64 11.01
CA GLU A 313 22.93 -23.60 9.89
C GLU A 313 21.66 -23.46 9.04
N LEU A 314 20.48 -23.36 9.68
CA LEU A 314 19.19 -23.14 9.03
C LEU A 314 19.19 -21.84 8.20
N LEU A 315 19.46 -20.69 8.83
CA LEU A 315 19.46 -19.40 8.15
C LEU A 315 20.52 -19.33 7.03
N SER A 316 21.66 -20.01 7.19
CA SER A 316 22.69 -20.10 6.14
C SER A 316 22.24 -20.93 4.93
N ASN A 317 21.47 -22.00 5.17
CA ASN A 317 20.80 -22.75 4.11
C ASN A 317 19.75 -21.88 3.42
N ASP A 318 18.93 -21.15 4.18
CA ASP A 318 17.82 -20.36 3.65
C ASP A 318 18.31 -19.18 2.78
N ILE A 319 19.44 -18.57 3.13
CA ILE A 319 20.17 -17.62 2.27
C ILE A 319 20.57 -18.27 0.93
N GLN A 320 21.09 -19.50 0.94
CA GLN A 320 21.42 -20.21 -0.31
C GLN A 320 20.17 -20.60 -1.09
N GLN A 321 19.08 -20.96 -0.43
CA GLN A 321 17.80 -21.27 -1.07
C GLN A 321 17.26 -20.03 -1.80
N TYR A 322 17.19 -18.88 -1.12
CA TYR A 322 16.85 -17.57 -1.69
C TYR A 322 17.75 -17.21 -2.89
N LEU A 323 19.07 -17.15 -2.70
CA LEU A 323 20.03 -16.78 -3.77
C LEU A 323 19.99 -17.75 -4.97
N SER A 324 19.64 -19.02 -4.76
CA SER A 324 19.50 -19.99 -5.85
C SER A 324 18.24 -19.78 -6.71
N ALA A 325 17.28 -18.94 -6.27
CA ALA A 325 15.95 -18.78 -6.87
C ALA A 325 15.65 -17.38 -7.43
N VAL A 326 16.20 -16.30 -6.84
CA VAL A 326 16.11 -14.93 -7.40
C VAL A 326 16.93 -14.79 -8.70
N SER A 327 16.67 -13.75 -9.50
CA SER A 327 17.26 -13.61 -10.84
C SER A 327 18.66 -12.97 -10.89
N SER A 328 19.22 -12.53 -9.77
CA SER A 328 20.56 -11.94 -9.69
C SER A 328 21.30 -12.30 -8.40
N ASN A 329 22.53 -11.81 -8.24
CA ASN A 329 23.29 -11.80 -6.99
C ASN A 329 23.45 -10.37 -6.43
N SER A 330 22.67 -9.41 -6.93
CA SER A 330 22.71 -8.00 -6.55
C SER A 330 21.44 -7.64 -5.80
N SER A 331 21.56 -7.18 -4.56
CA SER A 331 20.42 -6.75 -3.73
C SER A 331 19.68 -5.56 -4.36
N ARG A 332 20.36 -4.65 -5.07
CA ARG A 332 19.69 -3.63 -5.91
C ARG A 332 18.76 -4.23 -6.98
N THR A 333 19.07 -5.41 -7.50
CA THR A 333 18.23 -6.11 -8.50
C THR A 333 17.17 -7.00 -7.86
N ASN A 334 17.48 -7.58 -6.70
CA ASN A 334 16.74 -8.64 -6.02
C ASN A 334 15.88 -8.16 -4.85
N GLY A 335 16.10 -6.97 -4.30
CA GLY A 335 15.25 -6.34 -3.30
C GLY A 335 13.90 -6.04 -3.93
N PRO A 336 13.73 -4.86 -4.56
CA PRO A 336 12.44 -4.38 -5.02
C PRO A 336 11.81 -5.30 -6.08
N ALA A 337 10.48 -5.21 -6.21
CA ALA A 337 9.72 -6.03 -7.13
C ALA A 337 10.12 -5.83 -8.59
N ALA A 338 9.98 -6.88 -9.38
CA ALA A 338 10.22 -6.87 -10.81
C ALA A 338 8.92 -7.04 -11.59
N TYR A 339 8.38 -5.92 -12.08
CA TYR A 339 7.27 -5.88 -13.02
C TYR A 339 7.89 -5.89 -14.43
N ASP A 340 8.38 -7.06 -14.82
CA ASP A 340 9.07 -7.35 -16.08
C ASP A 340 8.28 -8.46 -16.82
N PRO A 341 7.60 -8.18 -17.94
CA PRO A 341 7.62 -6.93 -18.69
C PRO A 341 6.89 -5.76 -17.99
N ASN A 342 7.38 -4.54 -18.23
CA ASN A 342 6.74 -3.29 -17.82
C ASN A 342 5.42 -3.07 -18.58
N PRO A 343 4.25 -2.97 -17.91
CA PRO A 343 2.97 -2.73 -18.58
C PRO A 343 2.88 -1.36 -19.27
N PHE A 344 3.70 -0.39 -18.88
CA PHE A 344 3.75 0.96 -19.46
C PHE A 344 4.91 1.14 -20.46
N TYR A 345 5.53 0.05 -20.92
CA TYR A 345 6.60 0.13 -21.91
C TYR A 345 6.12 0.79 -23.21
N GLN A 346 6.84 1.82 -23.65
CA GLN A 346 6.52 2.71 -24.77
C GLN A 346 5.17 3.45 -24.68
N TYR A 347 4.49 3.44 -23.52
CA TYR A 347 3.25 4.18 -23.29
C TYR A 347 3.55 5.58 -22.72
N ASN A 348 2.88 6.62 -23.23
CA ASN A 348 3.04 8.03 -22.85
C ASN A 348 4.52 8.49 -22.74
N GLN A 349 5.31 8.20 -23.79
CA GLN A 349 6.76 8.40 -23.83
C GLN A 349 7.24 9.83 -23.58
N ASP A 350 6.40 10.85 -23.84
CA ASP A 350 6.77 12.25 -23.62
C ASP A 350 6.73 12.68 -22.13
N SER A 351 6.11 11.89 -21.25
CA SER A 351 5.87 12.23 -19.83
C SER A 351 6.21 11.12 -18.84
N SER A 352 6.19 9.85 -19.26
CA SER A 352 6.33 8.69 -18.39
C SER A 352 7.80 8.41 -18.06
N PRO A 353 8.20 8.41 -16.77
CA PRO A 353 9.59 8.21 -16.36
C PRO A 353 10.14 6.82 -16.69
N PHE A 354 9.26 5.85 -16.95
CA PHE A 354 9.61 4.44 -17.18
C PHE A 354 9.25 3.93 -18.58
N ALA A 355 8.80 4.79 -19.51
CA ALA A 355 8.34 4.36 -20.83
C ALA A 355 9.44 3.72 -21.72
N HIS A 356 10.71 3.87 -21.34
CA HIS A 356 11.83 3.24 -22.03
C HIS A 356 12.41 2.02 -21.28
N ASP A 357 11.97 1.76 -20.05
CA ASP A 357 12.41 0.64 -19.24
C ASP A 357 11.57 -0.61 -19.52
N THR A 358 12.20 -1.74 -19.84
CA THR A 358 11.49 -3.00 -20.08
C THR A 358 11.03 -3.68 -18.79
N ARG A 359 11.66 -3.36 -17.64
CA ARG A 359 11.23 -3.72 -16.28
C ARG A 359 10.77 -2.45 -15.57
N LEU A 360 9.54 -2.46 -15.04
CA LEU A 360 9.13 -1.53 -14.01
C LEU A 360 9.63 -2.05 -12.65
N THR A 361 10.18 -1.15 -11.84
CA THR A 361 10.63 -1.46 -10.47
C THR A 361 9.68 -0.80 -9.49
N VAL A 362 9.23 -1.58 -8.49
CA VAL A 362 8.13 -1.24 -7.60
C VAL A 362 8.47 -1.65 -6.16
N VAL A 363 8.05 -0.86 -5.18
CA VAL A 363 8.42 -0.99 -3.75
C VAL A 363 7.20 -0.86 -2.81
N ASP A 364 7.38 -0.95 -1.48
CA ASP A 364 6.29 -0.75 -0.50
C ASP A 364 5.70 0.66 -0.68
N GLY A 365 4.37 0.74 -0.80
CA GLY A 365 3.65 2.00 -1.05
C GLY A 365 3.64 2.98 0.13
N GLY A 366 4.39 2.70 1.19
CA GLY A 366 4.69 3.61 2.29
C GLY A 366 6.14 4.12 2.32
N GLU A 367 6.98 3.82 1.32
CA GLU A 367 8.36 4.31 1.27
C GLU A 367 8.47 5.79 0.91
N ASP A 368 7.49 6.40 0.22
CA ASP A 368 7.46 7.84 -0.09
C ASP A 368 6.97 8.76 1.07
N GLU A 369 6.97 8.24 2.30
CA GLU A 369 6.40 8.81 3.53
C GLU A 369 4.85 8.86 3.60
N GLN A 370 4.10 8.55 2.52
CA GLN A 370 2.63 8.45 2.57
C GLN A 370 2.14 7.12 3.19
N ASN A 371 2.54 6.81 4.43
CA ASN A 371 2.14 5.59 5.14
C ASN A 371 0.62 5.45 5.45
N ILE A 372 -0.23 6.29 4.87
CA ILE A 372 -1.69 6.13 4.83
C ILE A 372 -2.09 6.16 3.34
N PRO A 373 -2.67 5.08 2.77
CA PRO A 373 -2.90 4.92 1.33
C PRO A 373 -4.07 5.78 0.82
N LEU A 374 -3.85 7.09 0.77
CA LEU A 374 -4.86 8.09 0.46
C LEU A 374 -4.95 8.41 -1.04
N ASN A 375 -3.83 8.34 -1.77
CA ASN A 375 -3.78 8.70 -3.20
C ASN A 375 -4.88 8.05 -4.07
N PRO A 376 -5.30 6.79 -3.86
CA PRO A 376 -6.44 6.21 -4.59
C PRO A 376 -7.78 6.90 -4.29
N LEU A 377 -8.01 7.28 -3.04
CA LEU A 377 -9.34 7.67 -2.53
C LEU A 377 -9.65 9.15 -2.77
N ILE A 378 -8.61 9.98 -2.86
CA ILE A 378 -8.70 11.45 -3.02
C ILE A 378 -8.90 11.88 -4.49
N GLN A 379 -8.92 10.90 -5.41
CA GLN A 379 -9.17 11.10 -6.84
C GLN A 379 -10.60 11.59 -7.10
N ARG A 380 -10.76 12.78 -7.68
CA ARG A 380 -12.09 13.35 -7.97
C ARG A 380 -13.00 12.41 -8.78
N LYS A 381 -12.42 11.59 -9.68
CA LYS A 381 -13.14 10.59 -10.47
C LYS A 381 -13.90 9.54 -9.64
N ARG A 382 -13.54 9.33 -8.36
CA ARG A 382 -14.23 8.41 -7.44
C ARG A 382 -15.33 9.07 -6.61
N ASN A 383 -15.44 10.40 -6.60
CA ASN A 383 -16.43 11.17 -5.84
C ASN A 383 -16.57 10.70 -4.38
N VAL A 384 -15.45 10.53 -3.65
CA VAL A 384 -15.47 10.09 -2.24
C VAL A 384 -15.75 11.27 -1.33
N ASP A 385 -16.85 11.21 -0.57
CA ASP A 385 -17.28 12.28 0.35
C ASP A 385 -16.57 12.21 1.71
N ILE A 386 -16.33 10.99 2.21
CA ILE A 386 -15.77 10.74 3.55
C ILE A 386 -14.73 9.63 3.46
N ILE A 387 -13.52 9.90 3.96
CA ILE A 387 -12.44 8.92 4.13
C ILE A 387 -12.21 8.70 5.63
N PHE A 388 -12.40 7.47 6.10
CA PHE A 388 -12.00 7.06 7.46
C PHE A 388 -10.53 6.66 7.46
N ALA A 389 -9.64 7.64 7.69
CA ALA A 389 -8.20 7.42 7.81
C ALA A 389 -7.83 6.75 9.14
N VAL A 390 -6.93 5.77 9.09
CA VAL A 390 -6.25 5.18 10.26
C VAL A 390 -4.75 5.37 10.06
N ASP A 391 -4.06 5.79 11.11
CA ASP A 391 -2.60 5.92 11.14
C ASP A 391 -2.05 5.02 12.26
N SER A 392 -1.16 4.09 11.91
CA SER A 392 -0.42 3.25 12.86
C SER A 392 1.09 3.42 12.72
N SER A 393 1.55 4.55 12.17
CA SER A 393 2.96 4.87 12.04
C SER A 393 3.64 5.04 13.41
N ALA A 394 4.92 4.67 13.48
CA ALA A 394 5.73 4.78 14.68
C ALA A 394 7.02 5.54 14.36
N ASN A 395 7.21 6.70 15.01
CA ASN A 395 8.30 7.63 14.74
C ASN A 395 9.53 7.34 15.62
N ALA A 396 10.73 7.68 15.14
CA ALA A 396 12.01 7.30 15.77
C ALA A 396 12.24 7.82 17.21
N HIS A 397 11.41 8.76 17.70
CA HIS A 397 11.53 9.34 19.05
C HIS A 397 10.22 9.25 19.88
N VAL A 398 9.10 8.92 19.25
CA VAL A 398 7.79 8.73 19.91
C VAL A 398 7.05 7.63 19.14
N ILE A 399 6.65 6.56 19.83
CA ILE A 399 6.03 5.36 19.25
C ILE A 399 4.53 5.60 18.95
N TRP A 400 4.20 6.77 18.42
CA TRP A 400 2.85 7.20 18.07
C TRP A 400 2.88 8.02 16.77
N PRO A 401 1.78 8.03 16.00
CA PRO A 401 1.58 8.97 14.90
C PRO A 401 1.74 10.42 15.33
N ASN A 402 2.32 11.23 14.45
CA ASN A 402 2.55 12.66 14.60
C ASN A 402 1.91 13.49 13.47
N GLY A 403 1.24 12.83 12.51
CA GLY A 403 0.69 13.44 11.31
C GLY A 403 1.59 13.39 10.06
N THR A 404 2.84 12.88 10.12
CA THR A 404 3.77 12.87 8.97
C THR A 404 3.15 12.30 7.69
N ALA A 405 2.46 11.15 7.76
CA ALA A 405 1.86 10.55 6.55
C ALA A 405 0.73 11.41 5.94
N MET A 406 -0.05 12.11 6.77
CA MET A 406 -1.06 13.09 6.31
C MET A 406 -0.38 14.32 5.67
N ILE A 407 0.76 14.75 6.22
CA ILE A 407 1.56 15.87 5.69
C ILE A 407 2.20 15.47 4.35
N ALA A 408 2.79 14.28 4.22
CA ALA A 408 3.36 13.78 2.98
C ALA A 408 2.32 13.75 1.84
N THR A 409 1.11 13.23 2.11
CA THR A 409 0.00 13.28 1.15
C THR A 409 -0.36 14.72 0.77
N TYR A 410 -0.51 15.60 1.76
CA TYR A 410 -0.82 17.01 1.51
C TYR A 410 0.24 17.71 0.65
N GLU A 411 1.52 17.58 1.00
CA GLU A 411 2.64 18.18 0.26
C GLU A 411 2.76 17.60 -1.16
N ARG A 412 2.49 16.30 -1.37
CA ARG A 412 2.41 15.69 -2.71
C ARG A 412 1.30 16.32 -3.56
N THR A 413 0.14 16.67 -2.98
CA THR A 413 -0.91 17.39 -3.71
C THR A 413 -0.50 18.83 -4.05
N LEU A 414 0.18 19.55 -3.14
CA LEU A 414 0.70 20.90 -3.39
C LEU A 414 1.82 20.91 -4.45
N ALA A 415 2.61 19.84 -4.53
CA ALA A 415 3.68 19.68 -5.51
C ALA A 415 3.16 19.41 -6.95
N GLY A 416 1.87 19.14 -7.11
CA GLY A 416 1.21 19.00 -8.42
C GLY A 416 1.32 17.63 -9.07
N TYR A 417 1.86 16.61 -8.38
CA TYR A 417 1.99 15.25 -8.94
C TYR A 417 0.65 14.49 -8.95
N ALA A 418 -0.19 14.71 -7.94
CA ALA A 418 -1.48 14.03 -7.74
C ALA A 418 -2.65 14.57 -8.62
N ASN A 419 -2.40 14.96 -9.87
CA ASN A 419 -3.39 15.21 -10.94
C ASN A 419 -4.83 15.62 -10.53
N ASP A 420 -5.09 16.93 -10.42
CA ASP A 420 -6.41 17.50 -10.08
C ASP A 420 -7.03 17.02 -8.74
N THR A 421 -6.29 16.30 -7.90
CA THR A 421 -6.69 15.97 -6.52
C THR A 421 -6.94 17.22 -5.69
N SER A 422 -7.86 17.13 -4.73
CA SER A 422 -8.02 18.10 -3.64
C SER A 422 -7.77 17.39 -2.31
N PHE A 423 -7.03 18.03 -1.40
CA PHE A 423 -6.74 17.49 -0.08
C PHE A 423 -6.85 18.61 0.97
N PRO A 424 -7.38 18.35 2.17
CA PRO A 424 -7.48 19.35 3.21
C PRO A 424 -6.09 19.81 3.69
N SER A 425 -5.99 21.08 4.11
CA SER A 425 -4.78 21.60 4.73
C SER A 425 -4.47 20.86 6.04
N ILE A 426 -3.28 20.27 6.12
CA ILE A 426 -2.78 19.55 7.29
C ILE A 426 -1.75 20.46 8.00
N PRO A 427 -1.84 20.63 9.34
CA PRO A 427 -0.84 21.39 10.09
C PRO A 427 0.48 20.62 10.20
N ASP A 428 1.58 21.33 10.45
CA ASP A 428 2.89 20.72 10.68
C ASP A 428 2.88 19.76 11.89
N ALA A 429 3.80 18.79 11.92
CA ALA A 429 3.82 17.74 12.93
C ALA A 429 3.91 18.25 14.38
N ASN A 430 4.54 19.41 14.64
CA ASN A 430 4.56 19.98 15.99
C ASN A 430 3.17 20.53 16.35
N THR A 431 2.52 21.25 15.44
CA THR A 431 1.15 21.74 15.63
C THR A 431 0.16 20.58 15.76
N PHE A 432 0.29 19.53 14.94
CA PHE A 432 -0.54 18.33 14.97
C PHE A 432 -0.50 17.64 16.35
N VAL A 433 0.70 17.46 16.92
CA VAL A 433 0.91 16.86 18.24
C VAL A 433 0.53 17.82 19.39
N ASN A 434 0.86 19.11 19.29
CA ASN A 434 0.55 20.09 20.35
C ASN A 434 -0.96 20.39 20.47
N LEU A 435 -1.72 20.28 19.38
CA LEU A 435 -3.19 20.30 19.40
C LEU A 435 -3.81 18.93 19.75
N GLY A 436 -2.98 17.88 19.89
CA GLY A 436 -3.39 16.53 20.28
C GLY A 436 -4.21 15.79 19.22
N LEU A 437 -4.09 16.17 17.94
CA LEU A 437 -4.91 15.63 16.83
C LEU A 437 -4.64 14.14 16.56
N ASN A 438 -3.50 13.63 17.05
CA ASN A 438 -3.12 12.22 17.04
C ASN A 438 -3.70 11.40 18.22
N ASN A 439 -4.23 12.06 19.27
CA ASN A 439 -4.70 11.39 20.49
C ASN A 439 -6.22 11.12 20.49
N HIS A 440 -6.94 11.53 19.43
CA HIS A 440 -8.38 11.33 19.27
C HIS A 440 -8.76 11.42 17.78
N PRO A 441 -9.94 10.89 17.36
CA PRO A 441 -10.41 11.04 15.98
C PRO A 441 -10.56 12.51 15.60
N THR A 442 -9.76 12.95 14.63
CA THR A 442 -9.75 14.33 14.11
C THR A 442 -10.36 14.37 12.71
N PHE A 443 -11.22 15.35 12.43
CA PHE A 443 -11.84 15.52 11.12
C PHE A 443 -11.15 16.65 10.33
N PHE A 444 -10.67 16.33 9.13
CA PHE A 444 -10.08 17.29 8.18
C PHE A 444 -11.03 17.50 6.99
N GLY A 445 -11.07 18.71 6.42
CA GLY A 445 -11.89 19.03 5.23
C GLY A 445 -13.22 19.75 5.48
N CYS A 446 -13.72 19.81 6.72
CA CYS A 446 -14.97 20.53 7.05
C CYS A 446 -14.89 22.08 6.94
N ASN A 447 -13.78 22.61 6.43
CA ASN A 447 -13.47 24.03 6.48
C ASN A 447 -13.30 24.58 5.07
N ILE A 448 -14.38 25.17 4.52
CA ILE A 448 -14.35 26.00 3.29
C ILE A 448 -13.66 27.31 3.66
N THR A 449 -12.37 27.21 3.96
CA THR A 449 -11.61 28.26 4.61
C THR A 449 -11.15 29.27 3.57
N TYR A 450 -12.04 30.22 3.24
CA TYR A 450 -11.63 31.52 2.72
C TYR A 450 -10.91 32.30 3.83
N ILE A 451 -9.72 31.81 4.19
CA ILE A 451 -8.78 32.45 5.12
C ILE A 451 -8.55 33.87 4.61
N SER A 452 -8.55 34.84 5.54
CA SER A 452 -8.28 36.23 5.23
C SER A 452 -6.87 36.37 4.63
N ASN A 453 -6.78 36.42 3.30
CA ASN A 453 -5.53 36.54 2.55
C ASN A 453 -4.98 37.99 2.58
N VAL A 454 -5.01 38.59 3.76
CA VAL A 454 -4.60 39.97 4.05
C VAL A 454 -3.75 39.98 5.31
N SER A 455 -2.64 40.70 5.26
CA SER A 455 -1.66 40.75 6.35
C SER A 455 -2.03 41.83 7.37
N GLU A 456 -1.74 41.61 8.65
CA GLU A 456 -1.91 42.61 9.72
C GLU A 456 -1.15 43.94 9.44
N TYR A 457 -0.11 43.89 8.61
CA TYR A 457 0.64 45.08 8.18
C TYR A 457 -0.08 45.92 7.11
N VAL A 458 -1.20 45.46 6.54
CA VAL A 458 -2.02 46.21 5.57
C VAL A 458 -3.00 47.11 6.33
N THR A 459 -2.56 48.35 6.57
CA THR A 459 -3.30 49.36 7.34
C THR A 459 -4.34 50.15 6.55
N SER A 460 -4.51 49.90 5.25
CA SER A 460 -5.57 50.49 4.45
C SER A 460 -6.06 49.56 3.33
N TYR A 461 -7.37 49.56 3.12
CA TYR A 461 -8.08 48.78 2.09
C TYR A 461 -8.94 49.73 1.26
N ASN A 462 -9.15 49.42 -0.03
CA ASN A 462 -10.15 50.10 -0.83
C ASN A 462 -11.57 49.60 -0.46
N THR A 463 -12.61 50.29 -0.92
CA THR A 463 -14.00 49.94 -0.58
C THR A 463 -14.40 48.54 -1.06
N THR A 464 -13.93 48.11 -2.24
CA THR A 464 -14.22 46.78 -2.78
C THR A 464 -13.64 45.69 -1.87
N ALA A 465 -12.35 45.75 -1.56
CA ALA A 465 -11.69 44.78 -0.68
C ALA A 465 -12.32 44.74 0.73
N ARG A 466 -12.74 45.90 1.27
CA ARG A 466 -13.52 45.97 2.51
C ARG A 466 -14.85 45.21 2.38
N ASP A 467 -15.60 45.44 1.31
CA ASP A 467 -16.91 44.84 1.10
C ASP A 467 -16.82 43.33 0.82
N ASP A 468 -15.78 42.89 0.10
CA ASP A 468 -15.44 41.47 -0.08
C ASP A 468 -15.08 40.80 1.26
N MET A 469 -14.30 41.46 2.12
CA MET A 469 -13.97 40.97 3.47
C MET A 469 -15.20 40.89 4.38
N ILE A 470 -16.10 41.87 4.32
CA ILE A 470 -17.37 41.86 5.08
C ILE A 470 -18.29 40.76 4.56
N LEU A 471 -18.40 40.58 3.24
CA LEU A 471 -19.19 39.51 2.63
C LEU A 471 -18.64 38.13 2.98
N ASN A 472 -17.31 37.94 2.98
CA ASN A 472 -16.67 36.72 3.44
C ASN A 472 -17.01 36.42 4.91
N GLY A 473 -16.85 37.41 5.80
CA GLY A 473 -17.20 37.27 7.23
C GLY A 473 -18.69 36.98 7.45
N TYR A 474 -19.58 37.60 6.67
CA TYR A 474 -21.01 37.31 6.69
C TYR A 474 -21.30 35.88 6.24
N ASN A 475 -20.70 35.42 5.13
CA ASN A 475 -20.89 34.07 4.59
C ASN A 475 -20.38 32.99 5.54
N ILE A 476 -19.24 33.22 6.21
CA ILE A 476 -18.66 32.33 7.24
C ILE A 476 -19.65 32.12 8.41
N VAL A 477 -20.29 33.20 8.88
CA VAL A 477 -21.18 33.13 10.06
C VAL A 477 -22.60 32.66 9.70
N THR A 478 -23.08 32.92 8.47
CA THR A 478 -24.46 32.61 8.04
C THR A 478 -24.59 31.35 7.20
N GLN A 479 -23.46 30.73 6.80
CA GLN A 479 -23.40 29.71 5.74
C GLN A 479 -23.91 30.21 4.36
N ALA A 480 -24.05 31.53 4.20
CA ALA A 480 -24.62 32.19 3.01
C ALA A 480 -25.99 31.61 2.63
N ASN A 481 -26.11 31.00 1.45
CA ASN A 481 -27.33 30.35 0.96
C ASN A 481 -27.39 28.87 1.42
N GLY A 482 -26.95 28.61 2.66
CA GLY A 482 -26.59 27.30 3.22
C GLY A 482 -27.80 26.41 3.53
N THR A 483 -28.52 25.96 2.50
CA THR A 483 -29.40 24.79 2.62
C THR A 483 -28.55 23.54 2.80
N LEU A 484 -28.30 23.18 4.05
CA LEU A 484 -28.04 21.80 4.45
C LEU A 484 -29.18 20.93 3.89
N ASP A 485 -28.85 19.93 3.07
CA ASP A 485 -29.86 18.96 2.62
C ASP A 485 -30.31 18.12 3.83
N SER A 486 -31.60 17.80 3.90
CA SER A 486 -32.25 17.38 5.14
C SER A 486 -32.74 15.92 5.06
N ASN A 487 -31.81 14.96 5.22
CA ASN A 487 -32.05 13.61 5.76
C ASN A 487 -30.75 12.99 6.28
#